data_AF-A0A0E9NM59-F1
#
_entry.id   AF-A0A0E9NM59-F1
#
_cell.length_a   1.000
_cell.length_b   1.000
_cell.length_c   1.000
_cell.angle_alpha   90.00
_cell.angle_beta   90.00
_cell.angle_gamma   90.00
#
_symmetry.space_group_name_H-M   'P 1'
#
loop_
_entity.id
_entity.type
_entity.pdbx_description
1 polymer ?
#
loop_
_entity_poly.entity_id
_entity_poly.type
_entity_poly.pdbx_seq_one_letter_code
_entity_poly.pdbx_strand_id
1 'polypeptide(L)'
;MSAFPSLEEFDAGQTTAQPVLGNDDNDFLAREQALLGDDAAFFNGGDEPQQQASSGEADFLGGGEDEIGQFESSFPALDNPAIQAGGVISVSSEPYMPGTAEPFTAQTSAAAPNFQNEDESEPIRQWRERQALQIQKRDEQSEQKKQETIEKARTAIDDFYENYNTKKDKAIEETRREEKDFLESRDNAVAGGTTWERIAKLVDLSDKRGDKDLSRFRGMLINLRKDENAPGAAGY
;
A
#
# COMPACT_ATOMS: atom_id res chain seq x y z
N MET A 1 -13.61 27.08 -10.39
CA MET A 1 -12.69 27.29 -11.52
C MET A 1 -11.32 26.93 -11.02
N SER A 2 -10.78 25.81 -11.51
CA SER A 2 -9.49 25.26 -11.08
C SER A 2 -8.38 26.24 -11.47
N ALA A 3 -7.65 26.76 -10.49
CA ALA A 3 -6.48 27.59 -10.73
C ALA A 3 -5.29 26.66 -11.03
N PHE A 4 -5.31 26.05 -12.22
CA PHE A 4 -4.15 25.32 -12.73
C PHE A 4 -3.05 26.33 -13.09
N PRO A 5 -1.78 26.06 -12.76
CA PRO A 5 -0.67 26.91 -13.17
C PRO A 5 -0.61 26.97 -14.69
N SER A 6 -0.36 28.16 -15.23
CA SER A 6 -0.20 28.33 -16.67
C SER A 6 1.10 27.68 -17.15
N LEU A 7 1.14 27.21 -18.40
CA LEU A 7 2.30 26.53 -18.98
C LEU A 7 3.60 27.37 -18.97
N GLU A 8 3.50 28.70 -18.88
CA GLU A 8 4.67 29.59 -18.73
C GLU A 8 5.30 29.52 -17.33
N GLU A 9 4.53 29.13 -16.30
CA GLU A 9 4.98 29.07 -14.91
C GLU A 9 5.69 27.74 -14.59
N PHE A 10 5.39 26.68 -15.33
CA PHE A 10 6.09 25.39 -15.25
C PHE A 10 7.52 25.44 -15.81
N ASP A 11 7.75 26.22 -16.87
CA ASP A 11 9.08 26.33 -17.50
C ASP A 11 10.05 27.18 -16.66
N ALA A 12 9.51 28.08 -15.82
CA ALA A 12 10.29 28.91 -14.89
C ALA A 12 10.76 28.17 -13.62
N GLY A 13 10.43 26.87 -13.46
CA GLY A 13 10.89 26.03 -12.34
C GLY A 13 10.29 26.38 -10.98
N GLN A 14 9.19 27.12 -10.94
CA GLN A 14 8.57 27.61 -9.72
C GLN A 14 7.41 26.69 -9.29
N THR A 15 7.73 25.50 -8.77
CA THR A 15 6.74 24.48 -8.38
C THR A 15 6.26 24.59 -6.92
N THR A 16 6.55 25.69 -6.22
CA THR A 16 6.19 25.85 -4.80
C THR A 16 5.06 26.86 -4.64
N ALA A 17 3.87 26.38 -4.28
CA ALA A 17 2.76 27.22 -3.87
C ALA A 17 3.11 27.97 -2.57
N GLN A 18 2.75 29.25 -2.49
CA GLN A 18 2.99 30.06 -1.29
C GLN A 18 2.27 29.50 -0.06
N PRO A 19 2.92 29.39 1.10
CA PRO A 19 2.27 28.92 2.32
C PRO A 19 1.37 30.04 2.86
N VAL A 20 0.06 29.88 2.77
CA VAL A 20 -0.88 30.68 3.55
C VAL A 20 -0.96 30.04 4.93
N LEU A 21 -0.28 30.66 5.90
CA LEU A 21 -0.30 30.24 7.30
C LEU A 21 -1.66 30.59 7.92
N GLY A 22 -2.57 29.61 7.98
CA GLY A 22 -3.84 29.68 8.72
C GLY A 22 -3.99 28.48 9.66
N ASN A 23 -4.04 28.74 10.97
CA ASN A 23 -4.23 27.72 12.01
C ASN A 23 -5.69 27.24 12.06
N ASP A 24 -6.08 26.33 11.16
CA ASP A 24 -7.35 25.62 11.26
C ASP A 24 -7.13 24.14 10.93
N ASP A 25 -7.54 23.23 11.82
CA ASP A 25 -7.43 21.76 11.65
C ASP A 25 -8.14 21.24 10.36
N ASN A 26 -8.96 22.09 9.75
CA ASN A 26 -9.64 21.86 8.48
C ASN A 26 -8.73 22.04 7.25
N ASP A 27 -7.58 22.70 7.38
CA ASP A 27 -6.65 22.95 6.27
C ASP A 27 -5.93 21.67 5.83
N PHE A 28 -5.63 20.77 6.77
CA PHE A 28 -5.06 19.47 6.46
C PHE A 28 -6.02 18.60 5.64
N LEU A 29 -7.29 18.51 6.06
CA LEU A 29 -8.32 17.74 5.36
C LEU A 29 -8.64 18.33 3.98
N ALA A 30 -8.73 19.67 3.88
CA ALA A 30 -8.95 20.35 2.62
C ALA A 30 -7.77 20.15 1.65
N ARG A 31 -6.53 20.15 2.17
CA ARG A 31 -5.30 19.89 1.40
C ARG A 31 -5.26 18.45 0.87
N GLU A 32 -5.55 17.46 1.72
CA GLU A 32 -5.57 16.05 1.30
C GLU A 32 -6.73 15.78 0.30
N GLN A 33 -7.89 16.40 0.50
CA GLN A 33 -9.03 16.30 -0.43
C GLN A 33 -8.73 16.97 -1.79
N ALA A 34 -8.01 18.09 -1.80
CA ALA A 34 -7.61 18.74 -3.06
C ALA A 34 -6.55 17.94 -3.83
N LEU A 35 -5.70 17.19 -3.11
CA LEU A 35 -4.65 16.37 -3.71
C LEU A 35 -5.17 15.02 -4.23
N LEU A 36 -6.06 14.38 -3.46
CA LEU A 36 -6.53 13.01 -3.73
C LEU A 36 -7.92 12.97 -4.39
N GLY A 37 -8.67 14.06 -4.39
CA GLY A 37 -10.00 14.15 -5.01
C GLY A 37 -11.04 13.28 -4.29
N ASP A 38 -11.84 12.55 -5.06
CA ASP A 38 -12.92 11.69 -4.54
C ASP A 38 -12.39 10.55 -3.65
N ASP A 39 -11.12 10.16 -3.79
CA ASP A 39 -10.50 9.11 -2.98
C ASP A 39 -10.22 9.55 -1.53
N ALA A 40 -10.21 10.86 -1.23
CA ALA A 40 -10.07 11.35 0.15
C ALA A 40 -11.27 10.98 1.04
N ALA A 41 -12.43 10.67 0.46
CA ALA A 41 -13.63 10.27 1.19
C ALA A 41 -13.46 8.93 1.93
N PHE A 42 -12.56 8.05 1.48
CA PHE A 42 -12.25 6.77 2.13
C PHE A 42 -11.58 6.92 3.49
N PHE A 43 -10.96 8.06 3.77
CA PHE A 43 -10.31 8.33 5.06
C PHE A 43 -11.19 9.10 6.04
N ASN A 44 -12.24 9.76 5.54
CA ASN A 44 -13.11 10.64 6.33
C ASN A 44 -14.41 9.96 6.78
N GLY A 45 -14.84 8.93 6.07
CA GLY A 45 -15.99 8.10 6.44
C GLY A 45 -15.55 6.99 7.39
N GLY A 46 -16.08 6.97 8.61
CA GLY A 46 -15.95 5.86 9.56
C GLY A 46 -16.70 4.58 9.14
N ASP A 47 -16.87 4.34 7.85
CA ASP A 47 -17.32 3.06 7.31
C ASP A 47 -16.08 2.20 7.06
N GLU A 48 -15.86 1.26 7.97
CA GLU A 48 -14.89 0.19 7.79
C GLU A 48 -15.13 -0.48 6.43
N PRO A 49 -14.10 -0.69 5.61
CA PRO A 49 -14.24 -1.56 4.47
C PRO A 49 -14.60 -2.94 5.01
N GLN A 50 -15.78 -3.46 4.64
CA GLN A 50 -16.07 -4.89 4.76
C GLN A 50 -15.07 -5.65 3.88
N GLN A 51 -13.88 -5.87 4.44
CA GLN A 51 -12.94 -6.85 3.94
C GLN A 51 -13.60 -8.20 4.12
N GLN A 52 -13.92 -8.79 2.98
CA GLN A 52 -14.35 -10.16 2.84
C GLN A 52 -13.29 -11.05 3.52
N ALA A 53 -13.55 -11.42 4.77
CA ALA A 53 -12.69 -12.28 5.57
C ALA A 53 -12.63 -13.66 4.91
N SER A 54 -11.59 -13.88 4.10
CA SER A 54 -11.15 -15.23 3.78
C SER A 54 -10.68 -15.85 5.08
N SER A 55 -11.40 -16.88 5.52
CA SER A 55 -11.03 -17.72 6.64
C SER A 55 -9.67 -18.37 6.32
N GLY A 56 -8.59 -17.87 6.93
CA GLY A 56 -7.26 -18.40 6.67
C GLY A 56 -6.15 -17.49 7.16
N GLU A 57 -5.83 -17.63 8.45
CA GLU A 57 -4.46 -17.60 8.98
C GLU A 57 -3.70 -16.26 9.05
N ALA A 58 -3.29 -15.95 10.29
CA ALA A 58 -2.13 -15.17 10.72
C ALA A 58 -2.14 -13.64 10.52
N ASP A 59 -2.57 -12.96 11.58
CA ASP A 59 -1.65 -12.22 12.47
C ASP A 59 -0.54 -11.40 11.77
N PHE A 60 -0.91 -10.19 11.34
CA PHE A 60 0.02 -9.15 10.86
C PHE A 60 0.44 -8.18 11.97
N LEU A 61 -0.07 -8.35 13.19
CA LEU A 61 0.33 -7.58 14.39
C LEU A 61 0.74 -8.57 15.47
N GLY A 62 1.86 -9.26 15.23
CA GLY A 62 2.41 -10.32 16.06
C GLY A 62 2.41 -10.01 17.56
N GLY A 63 1.32 -10.40 18.22
CA GLY A 63 1.00 -10.10 19.60
C GLY A 63 -0.36 -10.70 19.93
N GLY A 64 -0.47 -12.02 19.75
CA GLY A 64 -1.66 -12.77 20.11
C GLY A 64 -2.02 -12.61 21.59
N GLU A 65 -3.30 -12.79 21.92
CA GLU A 65 -3.87 -12.72 23.27
C GLU A 65 -3.06 -13.54 24.32
N ASP A 66 -2.32 -14.55 23.87
CA ASP A 66 -1.43 -15.38 24.69
C ASP A 66 -0.22 -14.63 25.29
N GLU A 67 0.24 -13.53 24.70
CA GLU A 67 1.36 -12.72 25.21
C GLU A 67 0.88 -11.68 26.24
N ILE A 68 -0.33 -11.16 26.05
CA ILE A 68 -1.02 -10.30 27.03
C ILE A 68 -1.37 -11.10 28.28
N GLY A 69 -1.87 -12.34 28.14
CA GLY A 69 -2.14 -13.22 29.27
C GLY A 69 -0.88 -13.59 30.08
N GLN A 70 0.27 -13.77 29.40
CA GLN A 70 1.55 -14.00 30.07
C GLN A 70 2.05 -12.75 30.80
N PHE A 71 1.85 -11.56 30.23
CA PHE A 71 2.15 -10.30 30.90
C PHE A 71 1.30 -10.13 32.16
N GLU A 72 -0.01 -10.37 32.08
CA GLU A 72 -0.91 -10.28 33.24
C GLU A 72 -0.56 -11.28 34.35
N SER A 73 -0.12 -12.49 33.99
CA SER A 73 0.30 -13.51 34.97
C SER A 73 1.64 -13.22 35.66
N SER A 74 2.44 -12.31 35.09
CA SER A 74 3.75 -11.93 35.65
C SER A 74 3.64 -10.88 36.75
N PHE A 75 2.44 -10.33 36.98
CA PHE A 75 2.16 -9.40 38.07
C PHE A 75 1.20 -10.02 39.10
N PRO A 76 1.49 -9.90 40.41
CA PRO A 76 0.56 -10.37 41.45
C PRO A 76 -0.74 -9.58 41.43
N ALA A 77 -1.89 -10.28 41.42
CA ALA A 77 -3.22 -9.67 41.40
C ALA A 77 -3.48 -8.83 42.67
N LEU A 78 -3.85 -7.56 42.48
CA LEU A 78 -4.07 -6.56 43.55
C LEU A 78 -5.48 -6.65 44.18
N ASP A 79 -6.08 -7.83 44.29
CA ASP A 79 -7.44 -8.00 44.84
C ASP A 79 -7.44 -8.21 46.37
N ASN A 80 -6.65 -7.40 47.07
CA ASN A 80 -6.67 -7.33 48.53
C ASN A 80 -7.04 -5.89 48.93
N PRO A 81 -8.18 -5.64 49.60
CA PRO A 81 -8.64 -4.28 49.93
C PRO A 81 -7.74 -3.54 50.93
N ALA A 82 -6.63 -4.14 51.37
CA ALA A 82 -5.60 -3.52 52.21
C ALA A 82 -4.51 -2.77 51.42
N ILE A 83 -4.54 -2.78 50.07
CA ILE A 83 -3.62 -1.99 49.23
C ILE A 83 -4.43 -1.02 48.37
N GLN A 84 -5.04 -0.03 49.01
CA GLN A 84 -5.48 1.18 48.31
C GLN A 84 -4.53 2.32 48.67
N ALA A 85 -4.08 3.00 47.61
CA ALA A 85 -3.17 4.15 47.57
C ALA A 85 -1.67 3.87 47.78
N GLY A 86 -0.91 3.97 46.68
CA GLY A 86 0.54 4.26 46.72
C GLY A 86 1.49 3.06 46.67
N GLY A 87 1.40 2.22 45.63
CA GLY A 87 2.37 1.15 45.41
C GLY A 87 3.60 1.61 44.62
N VAL A 88 4.58 2.22 45.28
CA VAL A 88 5.94 2.38 44.74
C VAL A 88 6.63 1.02 44.71
N ILE A 89 6.81 0.44 43.53
CA ILE A 89 7.64 -0.76 43.37
C ILE A 89 9.10 -0.33 43.46
N SER A 90 9.65 -0.43 44.67
CA SER A 90 11.06 -0.60 44.98
C SER A 90 12.05 0.28 44.22
N VAL A 91 12.29 1.49 44.75
CA VAL A 91 13.64 2.03 44.80
C VAL A 91 13.91 2.48 46.23
N SER A 92 14.97 1.91 46.80
CA SER A 92 15.77 2.41 47.90
C SER A 92 15.12 2.62 49.28
N SER A 93 15.67 1.92 50.26
CA SER A 93 15.46 2.10 51.69
C SER A 93 15.73 3.54 52.15
N GLU A 94 14.68 4.31 52.42
CA GLU A 94 14.74 5.46 53.32
C GLU A 94 13.66 5.33 54.41
N PRO A 95 13.95 5.73 55.67
CA PRO A 95 13.03 5.53 56.79
C PRO A 95 11.83 6.47 56.71
N TYR A 96 10.63 5.89 56.76
CA TYR A 96 9.34 6.56 56.80
C TYR A 96 9.21 7.45 58.06
N MET A 97 9.01 8.75 57.87
CA MET A 97 8.73 9.71 58.95
C MET A 97 7.30 10.26 58.76
N PRO A 98 6.35 9.99 59.68
CA PRO A 98 4.95 10.39 59.50
C PRO A 98 4.73 11.83 59.94
N GLY A 99 4.14 12.63 59.06
CA GLY A 99 3.48 13.89 59.41
C GLY A 99 4.21 15.15 58.99
N THR A 100 3.99 15.61 57.76
CA THR A 100 3.75 17.02 57.42
C THR A 100 3.14 17.06 56.02
N ALA A 101 1.85 17.38 55.96
CA ALA A 101 1.18 17.71 54.71
C ALA A 101 1.38 19.21 54.47
N GLU A 102 2.22 19.57 53.51
CA GLU A 102 2.29 20.94 52.96
C GLU A 102 2.53 20.85 51.44
N PRO A 103 1.98 21.79 50.64
CA PRO A 103 1.85 21.68 49.20
C PRO A 103 3.19 21.90 48.49
N PHE A 104 3.49 21.00 47.56
CA PHE A 104 4.64 21.03 46.67
C PHE A 104 4.64 22.32 45.82
N THR A 105 5.46 23.29 46.20
CA THR A 105 5.84 24.41 45.34
C THR A 105 7.23 24.16 44.80
N ALA A 106 7.31 24.06 43.47
CA ALA A 106 8.52 23.83 42.71
C ALA A 106 9.47 25.02 42.85
N GLN A 107 10.47 24.89 43.73
CA GLN A 107 11.63 25.77 43.75
C GLN A 107 12.78 25.04 44.43
N THR A 108 13.65 24.39 43.66
CA THR A 108 15.07 24.30 43.98
C THR A 108 15.88 24.08 42.71
N SER A 109 16.48 25.15 42.21
CA SER A 109 17.79 25.10 41.57
C SER A 109 18.82 24.73 42.64
N ALA A 110 18.81 23.48 43.08
CA ALA A 110 19.86 22.90 43.91
C ALA A 110 20.91 22.31 42.99
N ALA A 111 22.10 22.92 43.00
CA ALA A 111 23.29 22.36 42.38
C ALA A 111 23.41 20.88 42.76
N ALA A 112 23.41 20.00 41.75
CA ALA A 112 23.73 18.60 41.96
C ALA A 112 25.07 18.52 42.71
N PRO A 113 25.18 17.71 43.78
CA PRO A 113 26.46 17.51 44.42
C PRO A 113 27.41 16.98 43.33
N ASN A 114 28.47 17.75 43.10
CA ASN A 114 29.55 17.37 42.22
C ASN A 114 30.24 16.16 42.87
N PHE A 115 29.75 14.95 42.57
CA PHE A 115 30.49 13.72 42.82
C PHE A 115 31.72 13.81 41.92
N GLN A 116 32.76 14.43 42.48
CA GLN A 116 34.08 14.40 41.90
C GLN A 116 34.44 12.94 41.67
N ASN A 117 35.11 12.69 40.55
CA ASN A 117 35.57 11.40 40.08
C ASN A 117 36.46 10.71 41.13
N GLU A 118 35.87 10.07 42.14
CA GLU A 118 36.49 8.94 42.81
C GLU A 118 36.54 7.82 41.77
N ASP A 119 37.75 7.36 41.45
CA ASP A 119 38.01 6.29 40.47
C ASP A 119 36.97 5.17 40.62
N GLU A 120 36.16 4.96 39.57
CA GLU A 120 35.11 3.94 39.60
C GLU A 120 35.70 2.60 40.04
N SER A 121 35.09 1.96 41.04
CA SER A 121 35.54 0.66 41.53
C SER A 121 35.72 -0.32 40.36
N GLU A 122 36.86 -1.02 40.30
CA GLU A 122 37.21 -1.98 39.24
C GLU A 122 36.05 -2.92 38.79
N PRO A 123 35.19 -3.46 39.70
CA PRO A 123 34.04 -4.26 39.29
C PRO A 123 32.99 -3.48 38.48
N ILE A 124 32.76 -2.21 38.81
CA ILE A 124 31.82 -1.32 38.11
C ILE A 124 32.37 -1.00 36.72
N ARG A 125 33.67 -0.76 36.61
CA ARG A 125 34.34 -0.52 35.32
C ARG A 125 34.19 -1.72 34.38
N GLN A 126 34.50 -2.93 34.86
CA GLN A 126 34.32 -4.15 34.08
C GLN A 126 32.86 -4.42 33.71
N TRP A 127 31.92 -4.07 34.58
CA TRP A 127 30.50 -4.19 34.27
C TRP A 127 30.07 -3.21 33.16
N ARG A 128 30.49 -1.95 33.22
CA ARG A 128 30.24 -0.96 32.15
C ARG A 128 30.84 -1.40 30.82
N GLU A 129 32.07 -1.89 30.81
CA GLU A 129 32.72 -2.41 29.60
C GLU A 129 31.92 -3.58 28.99
N ARG A 130 31.48 -4.54 29.82
CA ARG A 130 30.63 -5.67 29.34
C ARG A 130 29.27 -5.21 28.82
N GLN A 131 28.63 -4.26 29.50
CA GLN A 131 27.35 -3.69 29.05
C GLN A 131 27.51 -2.93 27.74
N ALA A 132 28.55 -2.10 27.61
CA ALA A 132 28.85 -1.36 26.39
C ALA A 132 29.06 -2.31 25.21
N LEU A 133 29.79 -3.42 25.40
CA LEU A 133 29.97 -4.44 24.36
C LEU A 133 28.65 -5.15 23.99
N GLN A 134 27.79 -5.44 24.96
CA GLN A 134 26.47 -6.04 24.69
C GLN A 134 25.56 -5.08 23.92
N ILE A 135 25.54 -3.80 24.30
CA ILE A 135 24.78 -2.75 23.62
C ILE A 135 25.30 -2.61 22.19
N GLN A 136 26.63 -2.49 22.01
CA GLN A 136 27.26 -2.39 20.70
C GLN A 136 26.88 -3.57 19.79
N LYS A 137 26.93 -4.80 20.30
CA LYS A 137 26.55 -5.99 19.53
C LYS A 137 25.07 -5.96 19.12
N ARG A 138 24.19 -5.56 20.03
CA ARG A 138 22.75 -5.44 19.75
C ARG A 138 22.47 -4.34 18.72
N ASP A 139 23.16 -3.21 18.84
CA ASP A 139 23.02 -2.08 17.93
C ASP A 139 23.53 -2.44 16.53
N GLU A 140 24.66 -3.15 16.43
CA GLU A 140 25.18 -3.68 15.16
C GLU A 140 24.20 -4.65 14.50
N GLN A 141 23.61 -5.57 15.26
CA GLN A 141 22.57 -6.47 14.74
C GLN A 141 21.31 -5.72 14.29
N SER A 142 20.92 -4.66 15.01
CA SER A 142 19.78 -3.84 14.65
C SER A 142 20.05 -3.05 13.36
N GLU A 143 21.25 -2.50 13.21
CA GLU A 143 21.66 -1.76 12.02
C GLU A 143 21.76 -2.69 10.80
N GLN A 144 22.31 -3.90 10.96
CA GLN A 144 22.35 -4.91 9.89
C GLN A 144 20.95 -5.28 9.42
N LYS A 145 20.02 -5.62 10.34
CA LYS A 145 18.63 -5.94 9.97
C LYS A 145 17.92 -4.77 9.27
N LYS A 146 18.19 -3.54 9.70
CA LYS A 146 17.65 -2.34 9.07
C LYS A 146 18.18 -2.20 7.64
N GLN A 147 19.49 -2.39 7.44
CA GLN A 147 20.12 -2.34 6.12
C GLN A 147 19.57 -3.44 5.21
N GLU A 148 19.49 -4.69 5.68
CA GLU A 148 18.88 -5.81 4.94
C GLU A 148 17.43 -5.51 4.53
N THR A 149 16.65 -4.89 5.42
CA THR A 149 15.27 -4.50 5.13
C THR A 149 15.20 -3.42 4.04
N ILE A 150 16.08 -2.42 4.11
CA ILE A 150 16.19 -1.36 3.11
C ILE A 150 16.63 -1.94 1.76
N GLU A 151 17.64 -2.81 1.74
CA GLU A 151 18.11 -3.48 0.54
C GLU A 151 17.01 -4.34 -0.08
N LYS A 152 16.34 -5.16 0.72
CA LYS A 152 15.19 -5.96 0.26
C LYS A 152 14.07 -5.09 -0.30
N ALA A 153 13.76 -3.96 0.33
CA ALA A 153 12.76 -3.03 -0.16
C ALA A 153 13.17 -2.40 -1.49
N ARG A 154 14.46 -2.02 -1.65
CA ARG A 154 15.00 -1.51 -2.92
C ARG A 154 14.91 -2.55 -4.04
N THR A 155 15.38 -3.77 -3.78
CA THR A 155 15.30 -4.86 -4.77
C THR A 155 13.85 -5.17 -5.13
N ALA A 156 12.93 -5.17 -4.16
CA ALA A 156 11.51 -5.39 -4.45
C ALA A 156 10.89 -4.30 -5.34
N ILE A 157 11.35 -3.04 -5.21
CA ILE A 157 10.94 -1.94 -6.07
C ILE A 157 11.46 -2.16 -7.50
N ASP A 158 12.75 -2.50 -7.63
CA ASP A 158 13.37 -2.75 -8.94
C ASP A 158 12.69 -3.94 -9.64
N ASP A 159 12.49 -5.05 -8.92
CA ASP A 159 11.79 -6.24 -9.41
C ASP A 159 10.35 -5.92 -9.85
N PHE A 160 9.65 -5.05 -9.12
CA PHE A 160 8.29 -4.64 -9.48
C PHE A 160 8.27 -3.92 -10.82
N TYR A 161 9.17 -2.95 -11.03
CA TYR A 161 9.21 -2.19 -12.27
C TYR A 161 9.70 -3.02 -13.45
N GLU A 162 10.66 -3.93 -13.25
CA GLU A 162 11.08 -4.86 -14.30
C GLU A 162 9.93 -5.79 -14.70
N ASN A 163 9.23 -6.38 -13.72
CA ASN A 163 8.08 -7.23 -13.98
C ASN A 163 6.91 -6.47 -14.62
N TYR A 164 6.68 -5.21 -14.22
CA TYR A 164 5.65 -4.37 -14.81
C TYR A 164 5.98 -4.02 -16.26
N ASN A 165 7.19 -3.57 -16.53
CA ASN A 165 7.64 -3.20 -17.88
C ASN A 165 7.61 -4.41 -18.80
N THR A 166 8.12 -5.56 -18.37
CA THR A 166 8.08 -6.79 -19.17
C THR A 166 6.66 -7.26 -19.46
N LYS A 167 5.71 -7.13 -18.51
CA LYS A 167 4.28 -7.42 -18.75
C LYS A 167 3.66 -6.42 -19.73
N LYS A 168 3.95 -5.13 -19.56
CA LYS A 168 3.49 -4.08 -20.46
C LYS A 168 3.99 -4.32 -21.88
N ASP A 169 5.27 -4.58 -22.06
CA ASP A 169 5.88 -4.81 -23.37
C ASP A 169 5.31 -6.06 -24.03
N LYS A 170 5.11 -7.14 -23.28
CA LYS A 170 4.42 -8.35 -23.76
C LYS A 170 2.99 -8.06 -24.21
N ALA A 171 2.23 -7.29 -23.44
CA ALA A 171 0.85 -6.92 -23.80
C ALA A 171 0.80 -6.05 -25.07
N ILE A 172 1.74 -5.10 -25.20
CA ILE A 172 1.88 -4.28 -26.41
C ILE A 172 2.24 -5.14 -27.62
N GLU A 173 3.19 -6.06 -27.47
CA GLU A 173 3.62 -6.95 -28.55
C GLU A 173 2.51 -7.94 -28.95
N GLU A 174 1.75 -8.46 -27.98
CA GLU A 174 0.57 -9.27 -28.23
C GLU A 174 -0.49 -8.48 -29.00
N THR A 175 -0.84 -7.27 -28.55
CA THR A 175 -1.79 -6.39 -29.25
C THR A 175 -1.33 -6.09 -30.67
N ARG A 176 -0.03 -5.84 -30.86
CA ARG A 176 0.55 -5.57 -32.18
C ARG A 176 0.55 -6.79 -33.08
N ARG A 177 0.76 -7.98 -32.52
CA ARG A 177 0.65 -9.24 -33.26
C ARG A 177 -0.80 -9.48 -33.67
N GLU A 178 -1.75 -9.33 -32.75
CA GLU A 178 -3.17 -9.46 -33.02
C GLU A 178 -3.65 -8.45 -34.08
N GLU A 179 -3.16 -7.21 -34.03
CA GLU A 179 -3.44 -6.21 -35.04
C GLU A 179 -2.94 -6.66 -36.43
N LYS A 180 -1.70 -7.16 -36.51
CA LYS A 180 -1.15 -7.69 -37.76
C LYS A 180 -1.95 -8.88 -38.26
N ASP A 181 -2.25 -9.85 -37.40
CA ASP A 181 -3.02 -11.04 -37.73
C ASP A 181 -4.45 -10.66 -38.18
N PHE A 182 -5.05 -9.64 -37.55
CA PHE A 182 -6.35 -9.09 -37.94
C PHE A 182 -6.30 -8.39 -39.30
N LEU A 183 -5.27 -7.57 -39.55
CA LEU A 183 -5.06 -6.92 -40.84
C LEU A 183 -4.81 -7.94 -41.95
N GLU A 184 -3.98 -8.95 -41.70
CA GLU A 184 -3.76 -10.06 -42.64
C GLU A 184 -5.03 -10.86 -42.89
N SER A 185 -5.79 -11.17 -41.83
CA SER A 185 -7.09 -11.86 -41.97
C SER A 185 -8.08 -11.03 -42.77
N ARG A 186 -8.12 -9.71 -42.56
CA ARG A 186 -8.93 -8.77 -43.34
C ARG A 186 -8.48 -8.74 -44.79
N ASP A 187 -7.19 -8.57 -45.05
CA ASP A 187 -6.63 -8.44 -46.39
C ASP A 187 -6.80 -9.76 -47.18
N ASN A 188 -6.58 -10.91 -46.54
CA ASN A 188 -6.89 -12.22 -47.13
C ASN A 188 -8.39 -12.43 -47.36
N ALA A 189 -9.25 -11.97 -46.45
CA ALA A 189 -10.70 -12.01 -46.65
C ALA A 189 -11.15 -11.08 -47.79
N VAL A 190 -10.44 -9.98 -48.05
CA VAL A 190 -10.76 -9.02 -49.11
C VAL A 190 -10.19 -9.48 -50.47
N ALA A 191 -9.00 -10.09 -50.48
CA ALA A 191 -8.27 -10.46 -51.69
C ALA A 191 -8.64 -11.84 -52.28
N GLY A 192 -9.12 -12.79 -51.45
CA GLY A 192 -9.38 -14.17 -51.89
C GLY A 192 -10.86 -14.56 -51.87
N GLY A 193 -11.35 -15.10 -53.00
CA GLY A 193 -12.65 -15.77 -53.12
C GLY A 193 -13.72 -15.00 -53.92
N THR A 194 -14.88 -15.63 -54.08
CA THR A 194 -16.06 -15.03 -54.72
C THR A 194 -16.61 -13.88 -53.87
N THR A 195 -17.31 -12.93 -54.48
CA THR A 195 -17.92 -11.79 -53.75
C THR A 195 -18.85 -12.25 -52.62
N TRP A 196 -19.53 -13.39 -52.79
CA TRP A 196 -20.39 -14.00 -51.78
C TRP A 196 -19.63 -14.63 -50.61
N GLU A 197 -18.43 -15.17 -50.84
CA GLU A 197 -17.56 -15.64 -49.75
C GLU A 197 -17.05 -14.48 -48.89
N ARG A 198 -16.78 -13.32 -49.51
CA ARG A 198 -16.49 -12.06 -48.80
C ARG A 198 -17.66 -11.64 -47.91
N ILE A 199 -18.86 -11.56 -48.47
CA ILE A 199 -20.08 -11.15 -47.73
C ILE A 199 -20.34 -12.11 -46.56
N ALA A 200 -20.17 -13.42 -46.76
CA ALA A 200 -20.37 -14.43 -45.71
C ALA A 200 -19.33 -14.36 -44.58
N LYS A 201 -18.13 -13.84 -44.81
CA LYS A 201 -17.12 -13.60 -43.77
C LYS A 201 -17.40 -12.33 -42.96
N LEU A 202 -18.00 -11.31 -43.57
CA LEU A 202 -18.36 -10.05 -42.89
C LEU A 202 -19.67 -10.15 -42.10
N VAL A 203 -20.60 -10.98 -42.56
CA VAL A 203 -21.90 -11.18 -41.92
C VAL A 203 -21.81 -12.30 -40.90
N ASP A 204 -22.23 -12.03 -39.66
CA ASP A 204 -22.35 -13.05 -38.62
C ASP A 204 -23.49 -14.04 -38.98
N LEU A 205 -23.12 -15.17 -39.58
CA LEU A 205 -24.02 -16.27 -39.95
C LEU A 205 -24.35 -17.20 -38.78
N SER A 206 -23.91 -16.87 -37.54
CA SER A 206 -24.32 -17.64 -36.37
C SER A 206 -25.82 -17.54 -36.14
N ASP A 207 -26.41 -18.63 -35.65
CA ASP A 207 -27.84 -18.73 -35.39
C ASP A 207 -28.20 -18.03 -34.06
N LYS A 208 -27.82 -16.74 -33.95
CA LYS A 208 -28.25 -15.89 -32.86
C LYS A 208 -29.74 -15.64 -33.02
N ARG A 209 -30.50 -16.01 -31.97
CA ARG A 209 -31.95 -15.77 -31.87
C ARG A 209 -32.18 -14.27 -31.73
N GLY A 210 -32.44 -13.61 -32.86
CA GLY A 210 -32.90 -12.23 -32.91
C GLY A 210 -34.42 -12.17 -33.01
N ASP A 211 -34.98 -10.99 -32.75
CA ASP A 211 -36.42 -10.69 -32.84
C ASP A 211 -37.00 -10.88 -34.27
N LYS A 212 -36.14 -10.95 -35.29
CA LYS A 212 -36.52 -11.18 -36.69
C LYS A 212 -36.02 -12.55 -37.16
N ASP A 213 -36.89 -13.29 -37.86
CA ASP A 213 -36.50 -14.56 -38.49
C ASP A 213 -35.64 -14.30 -39.74
N LEU A 214 -34.33 -14.46 -39.58
CA LEU A 214 -33.33 -14.36 -40.64
C LEU A 214 -32.94 -15.74 -41.20
N SER A 215 -33.61 -16.83 -40.83
CA SER A 215 -33.21 -18.20 -41.18
C SER A 215 -33.17 -18.43 -42.70
N ARG A 216 -34.16 -17.91 -43.42
CA ARG A 216 -34.22 -18.01 -44.89
C ARG A 216 -33.13 -17.19 -45.57
N PHE A 217 -32.81 -16.01 -45.03
CA PHE A 217 -31.75 -15.14 -45.53
C PHE A 217 -30.36 -15.73 -45.27
N ARG A 218 -30.11 -16.26 -44.07
CA ARG A 218 -28.89 -17.01 -43.72
C ARG A 218 -28.70 -18.22 -44.66
N GLY A 219 -29.77 -19.00 -44.88
CA GLY A 219 -29.74 -20.14 -45.80
C GLY A 219 -29.44 -19.74 -47.24
N MET A 220 -30.01 -18.63 -47.72
CA MET A 220 -29.69 -18.06 -49.03
C MET A 220 -28.21 -17.67 -49.12
N LEU A 221 -27.67 -16.91 -48.15
CA LEU A 221 -26.26 -16.50 -48.14
C LEU A 221 -25.28 -17.69 -48.11
N ILE A 222 -25.62 -18.76 -47.39
CA ILE A 222 -24.80 -20.00 -47.36
C ILE A 222 -24.80 -20.70 -48.73
N ASN A 223 -25.94 -20.71 -49.43
CA ASN A 223 -26.02 -21.29 -50.78
C ASN A 223 -25.23 -20.46 -51.80
N LEU A 224 -25.37 -19.13 -51.78
CA LEU A 224 -24.60 -18.26 -52.69
C LEU A 224 -23.10 -18.27 -52.40
N ARG A 225 -22.68 -18.51 -51.16
CA ARG A 225 -21.25 -18.73 -50.83
C ARG A 225 -20.68 -19.97 -51.50
N LYS A 226 -21.46 -21.06 -51.61
CA LYS A 226 -21.01 -22.35 -52.16
C LYS A 226 -21.06 -22.41 -53.69
N ASP A 227 -21.83 -21.52 -54.31
CA ASP A 227 -22.03 -21.48 -55.76
C ASP A 227 -20.98 -20.57 -56.42
N GLU A 228 -20.04 -21.18 -57.14
CA GLU A 228 -18.98 -20.47 -57.88
C GLU A 228 -19.52 -19.68 -59.09
N ASN A 229 -20.70 -20.03 -59.62
CA ASN A 229 -21.36 -19.34 -60.73
C ASN A 229 -22.42 -18.35 -60.27
N ALA A 230 -22.47 -18.04 -58.98
CA ALA A 230 -23.44 -17.09 -58.44
C ALA A 230 -23.32 -15.72 -59.14
N PRO A 231 -24.43 -15.00 -59.34
CA PRO A 231 -24.40 -13.69 -59.99
C PRO A 231 -23.48 -12.73 -59.21
N GLY A 232 -22.54 -12.11 -59.92
CA GLY A 232 -21.53 -11.22 -59.34
C GLY A 232 -20.36 -11.93 -58.64
N ALA A 233 -20.24 -13.26 -58.71
CA ALA A 233 -19.17 -14.03 -58.08
C ALA A 233 -17.78 -13.77 -58.71
N ALA A 234 -17.72 -13.69 -60.04
CA ALA A 234 -16.58 -13.13 -60.77
C ALA A 234 -16.75 -11.60 -60.77
N GLY A 235 -15.84 -10.88 -60.10
CA GLY A 235 -15.92 -9.43 -59.96
C GLY A 235 -16.13 -8.68 -61.28
N TYR A 236 -16.69 -7.47 -61.19
CA TYR A 236 -16.68 -6.50 -62.30
C TYR A 236 -15.28 -6.00 -62.59
#